data_AF-A0A0G1I9I4-F1
#
_entry.id   AF-A0A0G1I9I4-F1
#
_cell.length_a   1.000
_cell.length_b   1.000
_cell.length_c   1.000
_cell.angle_alpha   90.00
_cell.angle_beta   90.00
_cell.angle_gamma   90.00
#
_symmetry.space_group_name_H-M   'P 1'
#
loop_
_entity.id
_entity.type
_entity.pdbx_description
1 polymer ?
#
loop_
_entity_poly.entity_id
_entity_poly.type
_entity_poly.pdbx_seq_one_letter_code
_entity_poly.pdbx_strand_id
1 'polypeptide(L)'
;MSNMFDLAIVGGGATGYTAAMYAGRLGLKVIIVAAEPGGLIVTVESIENFPGFKMISGYDLFTKIQEQARIYPIVEKSSTVLTAKTVADGNKAFFALQTNKDEIVSQTILLATGALHRKLPLPEIEKFEHRGVHYCALCDAFAYKQKIVAVVGAGDAAVREAIELAQVAKKVFLIARSSEIKAELVNRKRLEATAHIEVILNANIIKIIGDSHVKKIELDRPYEGQKKVTVDGIFLAIGRIPNTALAAQLGVALNSQGEIIIDRNSATNVPGVYAAGDVVDTHFKQLITGCAEGVTAVHHIFNYLVKHPI
;
A
#
# COMPACT_ATOMS: atom_id res chain seq x y z
N MET A 1 -26.45 -21.33 -7.01
CA MET A 1 -26.10 -20.07 -7.72
C MET A 1 -26.77 -18.81 -7.15
N SER A 2 -27.75 -18.89 -6.23
CA SER A 2 -28.44 -17.71 -5.64
C SER A 2 -27.55 -16.76 -4.82
N ASN A 3 -26.34 -17.19 -4.42
CA ASN A 3 -25.39 -16.39 -3.63
C ASN A 3 -24.20 -15.82 -4.44
N MET A 4 -24.23 -15.88 -5.77
CA MET A 4 -23.16 -15.30 -6.60
C MET A 4 -23.15 -13.77 -6.52
N PHE A 5 -21.96 -13.18 -6.56
CA PHE A 5 -21.74 -11.74 -6.66
C PHE A 5 -21.49 -11.34 -8.11
N ASP A 6 -21.83 -10.10 -8.46
CA ASP A 6 -21.46 -9.52 -9.75
C ASP A 6 -19.97 -9.14 -9.75
N LEU A 7 -19.51 -8.61 -8.60
CA LEU A 7 -18.14 -8.15 -8.40
C LEU A 7 -17.63 -8.54 -7.01
N ALA A 8 -16.46 -9.19 -6.99
CA ALA A 8 -15.64 -9.37 -5.81
C ALA A 8 -14.45 -8.42 -5.86
N ILE A 9 -14.36 -7.53 -4.88
CA ILE A 9 -13.25 -6.60 -4.69
C ILE A 9 -12.32 -7.22 -3.65
N VAL A 10 -11.08 -7.54 -4.05
CA VAL A 10 -10.07 -8.09 -3.15
C VAL A 10 -9.14 -6.97 -2.70
N GLY A 11 -9.29 -6.54 -1.45
CA GLY A 11 -8.56 -5.40 -0.87
C GLY A 11 -9.47 -4.37 -0.20
N GLY A 12 -9.23 -4.11 1.08
CA GLY A 12 -10.04 -3.23 1.94
C GLY A 12 -9.47 -1.83 2.12
N GLY A 13 -8.60 -1.38 1.22
CA GLY A 13 -8.07 -0.01 1.23
C GLY A 13 -9.04 1.00 0.63
N ALA A 14 -8.68 2.28 0.67
CA ALA A 14 -9.48 3.37 0.11
C ALA A 14 -9.81 3.18 -1.39
N THR A 15 -8.92 2.59 -2.20
CA THR A 15 -9.21 2.19 -3.58
C THR A 15 -10.38 1.20 -3.67
N GLY A 16 -10.36 0.15 -2.84
CA GLY A 16 -11.39 -0.89 -2.82
C GLY A 16 -12.75 -0.35 -2.38
N TYR A 17 -12.79 0.48 -1.34
CA TYR A 17 -14.03 1.11 -0.89
C TYR A 17 -14.56 2.17 -1.88
N THR A 18 -13.67 2.92 -2.55
CA THR A 18 -14.07 3.83 -3.63
C THR A 18 -14.72 3.06 -4.78
N ALA A 19 -14.12 1.94 -5.19
CA ALA A 19 -14.70 1.07 -6.21
C ALA A 19 -16.05 0.49 -5.76
N ALA A 20 -16.15 -0.01 -4.53
CA ALA A 20 -17.38 -0.57 -3.98
C ALA A 20 -18.53 0.45 -3.96
N MET A 21 -18.23 1.70 -3.58
CA MET A 21 -19.19 2.80 -3.63
C MET A 21 -19.74 3.00 -5.04
N TYR A 22 -18.88 3.04 -6.07
CA TYR A 22 -19.34 3.18 -7.46
C TYR A 22 -20.10 1.95 -7.96
N ALA A 23 -19.71 0.76 -7.54
CA ALA A 23 -20.37 -0.47 -7.94
C ALA A 23 -21.78 -0.56 -7.35
N GLY A 24 -21.95 -0.17 -6.08
CA GLY A 24 -23.26 -0.04 -5.44
C GLY A 24 -24.15 1.01 -6.11
N ARG A 25 -23.59 2.13 -6.59
CA ARG A 25 -24.32 3.14 -7.38
C ARG A 25 -24.87 2.61 -8.70
N LEU A 26 -24.17 1.64 -9.29
CA LEU A 26 -24.59 0.97 -10.53
C LEU A 26 -25.51 -0.23 -10.26
N GLY A 27 -25.88 -0.49 -9.01
CA GLY A 27 -26.79 -1.57 -8.63
C GLY A 27 -26.15 -2.96 -8.67
N LEU A 28 -24.82 -3.07 -8.70
CA LEU A 28 -24.13 -4.36 -8.67
C LEU A 28 -24.22 -5.00 -7.28
N LYS A 29 -24.34 -6.33 -7.25
CA LYS A 29 -24.19 -7.13 -6.03
C LYS A 29 -22.70 -7.33 -5.74
N VAL A 30 -22.18 -6.59 -4.75
CA VAL A 30 -20.74 -6.47 -4.49
C VAL A 30 -20.33 -7.07 -3.16
N ILE A 31 -19.17 -7.70 -3.14
CA ILE A 31 -18.45 -8.08 -1.91
C ILE A 31 -17.05 -7.49 -1.88
N ILE A 32 -16.66 -6.88 -0.76
CA ILE A 32 -15.27 -6.52 -0.46
C ILE A 32 -14.70 -7.58 0.48
N VAL A 33 -13.54 -8.13 0.14
CA VAL A 33 -12.83 -9.12 0.95
C VAL A 33 -11.47 -8.59 1.35
N ALA A 34 -11.22 -8.48 2.65
CA ALA A 34 -9.95 -8.02 3.21
C ALA A 34 -9.76 -8.59 4.61
N ALA A 35 -8.52 -8.84 5.05
CA ALA A 35 -8.28 -9.24 6.44
C ALA A 35 -8.73 -8.11 7.40
N GLU A 36 -8.28 -6.89 7.09
CA GLU A 36 -8.60 -5.67 7.82
C GLU A 36 -8.89 -4.52 6.84
N PRO A 37 -9.84 -3.62 7.17
CA PRO A 37 -10.07 -2.41 6.40
C PRO A 37 -8.99 -1.35 6.67
N GLY A 38 -8.74 -0.49 5.69
CA GLY A 38 -7.86 0.68 5.81
C GLY A 38 -6.77 0.71 4.74
N GLY A 39 -6.00 -0.37 4.64
CA GLY A 39 -4.81 -0.43 3.78
C GLY A 39 -3.73 0.55 4.25
N LEU A 40 -2.78 0.91 3.38
CA LEU A 40 -1.62 1.73 3.75
C LEU A 40 -1.94 3.19 4.08
N ILE A 41 -3.13 3.68 3.73
CA ILE A 41 -3.40 5.11 3.90
C ILE A 41 -3.59 5.47 5.38
N VAL A 42 -4.10 4.55 6.20
CA VAL A 42 -4.42 4.83 7.61
C VAL A 42 -3.20 5.09 8.47
N THR A 43 -2.00 4.81 7.95
CA THR A 43 -0.72 5.08 8.62
C THR A 43 -0.13 6.45 8.25
N VAL A 44 -0.81 7.24 7.42
CA VAL A 44 -0.36 8.56 6.99
C VAL A 44 -0.96 9.63 7.91
N GLU A 45 -0.09 10.39 8.59
CA GLU A 45 -0.52 11.42 9.55
C GLU A 45 -1.23 12.60 8.88
N SER A 46 -0.70 13.06 7.75
CA SER A 46 -1.21 14.23 7.05
C SER A 46 -1.20 14.04 5.54
N ILE A 47 -2.36 14.25 4.94
CA ILE A 47 -2.62 14.23 3.51
C ILE A 47 -3.06 15.63 3.09
N GLU A 48 -2.28 16.23 2.20
CA GLU A 48 -2.51 17.58 1.67
C GLU A 48 -2.72 17.58 0.14
N ASN A 49 -2.72 16.38 -0.46
CA ASN A 49 -2.79 16.17 -1.91
C ASN A 49 -4.04 15.40 -2.36
N PHE A 50 -5.08 15.35 -1.52
CA PHE A 50 -6.40 14.82 -1.88
C PHE A 50 -7.42 15.97 -1.99
N PRO A 51 -7.83 16.37 -3.21
CA PRO A 51 -8.75 17.48 -3.42
C PRO A 51 -10.05 17.33 -2.62
N GLY A 52 -10.56 18.46 -2.11
CA GLY A 52 -11.70 18.50 -1.19
C GLY A 52 -11.30 18.62 0.28
N PHE A 53 -10.03 18.33 0.61
CA PHE A 53 -9.46 18.55 1.93
C PHE A 53 -8.21 19.41 1.82
N LYS A 54 -8.14 20.48 2.62
CA LYS A 54 -6.90 21.25 2.76
C LYS A 54 -5.81 20.40 3.42
N MET A 55 -6.20 19.64 4.44
CA MET A 55 -5.38 18.71 5.20
C MET A 55 -6.32 17.73 5.88
N ILE A 56 -5.98 16.45 5.88
CA ILE A 56 -6.75 15.39 6.56
C ILE A 56 -5.80 14.24 6.94
N SER A 57 -6.06 13.56 8.06
CA SER A 57 -5.34 12.33 8.38
C SER A 57 -5.75 11.20 7.45
N GLY A 58 -4.85 10.24 7.24
CA GLY A 58 -5.15 9.06 6.44
C GLY A 58 -6.26 8.19 7.02
N TYR A 59 -6.33 8.12 8.36
CA TYR A 59 -7.40 7.42 9.06
C TYR A 59 -8.76 8.10 8.84
N ASP A 60 -8.85 9.43 9.00
CA ASP A 60 -10.10 10.16 8.82
C ASP A 60 -10.56 10.14 7.36
N LEU A 61 -9.62 10.28 6.42
CA LEU A 61 -9.93 10.18 5.00
C LEU A 61 -10.49 8.80 4.64
N PHE A 62 -9.83 7.73 5.11
CA PHE A 62 -10.32 6.38 4.90
C PHE A 62 -11.70 6.17 5.51
N THR A 63 -11.91 6.62 6.73
CA THR A 63 -13.20 6.49 7.45
C THR A 63 -14.31 7.17 6.65
N LYS A 64 -14.09 8.38 6.15
CA LYS A 64 -15.05 9.09 5.29
C LYS A 64 -15.37 8.34 4.00
N ILE A 65 -14.36 7.76 3.35
CA ILE A 65 -14.55 6.93 2.14
C ILE A 65 -15.35 5.67 2.46
N GLN A 66 -15.03 4.99 3.57
CA GLN A 66 -15.72 3.79 4.03
C GLN A 66 -17.18 4.08 4.38
N GLU A 67 -17.46 5.15 5.11
CA GLU A 67 -18.82 5.62 5.43
C GLU A 67 -19.62 5.91 4.15
N GLN A 68 -19.00 6.56 3.17
CA GLN A 68 -19.65 6.85 1.89
C GLN A 68 -19.99 5.58 1.09
N ALA A 69 -19.10 4.58 1.12
CA ALA A 69 -19.36 3.28 0.47
C ALA A 69 -20.51 2.52 1.13
N ARG A 70 -20.63 2.59 2.47
CA ARG A 70 -21.68 1.92 3.27
C ARG A 70 -23.09 2.50 3.10
N ILE A 71 -23.24 3.61 2.38
CA ILE A 71 -24.56 4.12 1.95
C ILE A 71 -25.24 3.11 1.01
N TYR A 72 -24.46 2.31 0.30
CA TYR A 72 -24.94 1.30 -0.65
C TYR A 72 -24.90 -0.10 -0.03
N PRO A 73 -25.72 -1.06 -0.50
CA PRO A 73 -25.78 -2.42 0.04
C PRO A 73 -24.56 -3.25 -0.42
N ILE A 74 -23.39 -2.94 0.11
CA ILE A 74 -22.14 -3.68 -0.11
C ILE A 74 -21.94 -4.71 0.99
N VAL A 75 -21.46 -5.91 0.63
CA VAL A 75 -21.09 -6.93 1.61
C VAL A 75 -19.62 -6.76 1.97
N GLU A 76 -19.30 -6.54 3.24
CA GLU A 76 -17.93 -6.48 3.74
C GLU A 76 -17.58 -7.80 4.43
N LYS A 77 -16.43 -8.37 4.08
CA LYS A 77 -15.95 -9.63 4.67
C LYS A 77 -14.53 -9.50 5.20
N SER A 78 -14.40 -9.67 6.51
CA SER A 78 -13.10 -9.84 7.18
C SER A 78 -12.56 -11.26 6.95
N SER A 79 -11.79 -11.44 5.89
CA SER A 79 -11.17 -12.70 5.46
C SER A 79 -9.97 -12.43 4.55
N THR A 80 -9.05 -13.40 4.48
CA THR A 80 -7.95 -13.39 3.50
C THR A 80 -8.30 -14.31 2.35
N VAL A 81 -8.24 -13.82 1.12
CA VAL A 81 -8.32 -14.65 -0.09
C VAL A 81 -6.98 -15.36 -0.27
N LEU A 82 -7.00 -16.70 -0.26
CA LEU A 82 -5.83 -17.55 -0.37
C LEU A 82 -5.59 -17.97 -1.81
N THR A 83 -6.66 -18.32 -2.52
CA THR A 83 -6.58 -18.68 -3.93
C THR A 83 -7.72 -18.12 -4.76
N ALA A 84 -7.45 -17.92 -6.04
CA ALA A 84 -8.43 -17.50 -7.04
C ALA A 84 -8.29 -18.40 -8.28
N LYS A 85 -9.42 -18.93 -8.76
CA LYS A 85 -9.45 -19.75 -9.98
C LYS A 85 -10.66 -19.43 -10.83
N THR A 86 -10.51 -19.57 -12.14
CA THR A 86 -11.63 -19.54 -13.08
C THR A 86 -12.40 -20.85 -13.01
N VAL A 87 -13.72 -20.76 -12.93
CA VAL A 87 -14.65 -21.89 -12.95
C VAL A 87 -15.57 -21.72 -14.15
N ALA A 88 -15.72 -22.77 -14.95
CA ALA A 88 -16.60 -22.76 -16.11
C ALA A 88 -17.95 -23.42 -15.78
N ASP A 89 -19.03 -22.84 -16.30
CA ASP A 89 -20.36 -23.42 -16.31
C ASP A 89 -20.96 -23.24 -17.72
N GLY A 90 -20.93 -24.31 -18.51
CA GLY A 90 -21.22 -24.25 -19.94
C GLY A 90 -20.28 -23.28 -20.67
N ASN A 91 -20.84 -22.27 -21.33
CA ASN A 91 -20.09 -21.24 -22.06
C ASN A 91 -19.74 -20.01 -21.21
N LYS A 92 -20.01 -20.05 -19.89
CA LYS A 92 -19.77 -18.94 -18.97
C LYS A 92 -18.59 -19.24 -18.06
N ALA A 93 -17.84 -18.19 -17.75
CA ALA A 93 -16.73 -18.23 -16.81
C ALA A 93 -17.05 -17.36 -15.60
N PHE A 94 -16.82 -17.92 -14.41
CA PHE A 94 -16.91 -17.27 -13.11
C PHE A 94 -15.58 -17.39 -12.39
N PHE A 95 -15.46 -16.72 -11.25
CA PHE A 95 -14.30 -16.84 -10.39
C PHE A 95 -14.69 -17.37 -9.01
N ALA A 96 -13.99 -18.41 -8.58
CA ALA A 96 -14.05 -18.93 -7.22
C ALA A 96 -12.84 -18.43 -6.42
N LEU A 97 -13.13 -17.73 -5.33
CA LEU A 97 -12.16 -17.17 -4.38
C LEU A 97 -12.22 -17.99 -3.10
N GLN A 98 -11.22 -18.83 -2.87
CA GLN A 98 -11.09 -19.55 -1.60
C GLN A 98 -10.51 -18.60 -0.56
N THR A 99 -11.27 -18.34 0.49
CA THR A 99 -10.78 -17.61 1.67
C THR A 99 -10.32 -18.57 2.76
N ASN A 100 -9.73 -18.03 3.82
CA ASN A 100 -9.43 -18.78 5.03
C ASN A 100 -10.67 -19.23 5.84
N LYS A 101 -11.88 -18.84 5.44
CA LYS A 101 -13.14 -19.19 6.13
C LYS A 101 -14.09 -20.00 5.27
N ASP A 102 -14.20 -19.66 3.98
CA ASP A 102 -15.17 -20.21 3.04
C ASP A 102 -14.82 -19.83 1.58
N GLU A 103 -15.66 -20.25 0.63
CA GLU A 103 -15.54 -19.91 -0.79
C GLU A 103 -16.52 -18.79 -1.18
N ILE A 104 -16.07 -17.88 -2.05
CA ILE A 104 -16.87 -16.81 -2.64
C ILE A 104 -16.88 -17.00 -4.15
N VAL A 105 -18.05 -16.89 -4.78
CA VAL A 105 -18.19 -16.98 -6.24
C VAL A 105 -18.63 -15.63 -6.79
N SER A 106 -17.95 -15.16 -7.84
CA SER A 106 -18.23 -13.88 -8.49
C SER A 106 -18.09 -13.95 -10.01
N GLN A 107 -18.86 -13.14 -10.74
CA GLN A 107 -18.73 -13.01 -12.20
C GLN A 107 -17.46 -12.24 -12.60
N THR A 108 -17.06 -11.25 -11.80
CA THR A 108 -15.86 -10.44 -12.03
C THR A 108 -15.05 -10.25 -10.76
N ILE A 109 -13.76 -9.95 -10.92
CA ILE A 109 -12.84 -9.61 -9.82
C ILE A 109 -12.21 -8.25 -10.08
N LEU A 110 -12.14 -7.43 -9.02
CA LEU A 110 -11.24 -6.28 -8.95
C LEU A 110 -10.14 -6.56 -7.91
N LEU A 111 -8.89 -6.67 -8.37
CA LEU A 111 -7.71 -6.78 -7.53
C LEU A 111 -7.26 -5.38 -7.09
N ALA A 112 -7.62 -5.01 -5.86
CA ALA A 112 -7.22 -3.78 -5.18
C ALA A 112 -6.34 -4.10 -3.96
N THR A 113 -5.48 -5.11 -4.09
CA THR A 113 -4.69 -5.73 -3.02
C THR A 113 -3.53 -4.87 -2.52
N GLY A 114 -3.26 -3.76 -3.20
CA GLY A 114 -2.23 -2.80 -2.82
C GLY A 114 -0.82 -3.40 -2.86
N ALA A 115 -0.01 -3.01 -1.89
CA ALA A 115 1.38 -3.42 -1.79
C ALA A 115 1.81 -3.60 -0.33
N LEU A 116 2.90 -4.33 -0.12
CA LEU A 116 3.55 -4.56 1.16
C LEU A 116 4.79 -3.68 1.30
N HIS A 117 5.22 -3.41 2.53
CA HIS A 117 6.48 -2.72 2.76
C HIS A 117 7.66 -3.58 2.32
N ARG A 118 8.61 -2.96 1.60
CA ARG A 118 9.87 -3.63 1.25
C ARG A 118 10.76 -3.69 2.50
N LYS A 119 11.31 -4.87 2.77
CA LYS A 119 12.29 -5.09 3.83
C LYS A 119 13.71 -4.84 3.32
N LEU A 120 14.63 -4.51 4.22
CA LEU A 120 16.06 -4.57 3.89
C LEU A 120 16.47 -6.03 3.66
N PRO A 121 17.33 -6.32 2.66
CA PRO A 121 17.79 -7.68 2.38
C PRO A 121 18.90 -8.10 3.37
N LEU A 122 18.61 -8.03 4.67
CA LEU A 122 19.52 -8.35 5.75
C LEU A 122 18.99 -9.56 6.53
N PRO A 123 19.79 -10.60 6.80
CA PRO A 123 19.32 -11.81 7.48
C PRO A 123 18.81 -11.52 8.90
N GLU A 124 19.34 -10.51 9.57
CA GLU A 124 18.91 -10.11 10.91
C GLU A 124 17.66 -9.22 10.93
N ILE A 125 17.08 -8.85 9.79
CA ILE A 125 15.98 -7.88 9.75
C ILE A 125 14.78 -8.35 10.58
N GLU A 126 14.41 -9.62 10.44
CA GLU A 126 13.30 -10.25 11.17
C GLU A 126 13.54 -10.29 12.67
N LYS A 127 14.80 -10.39 13.11
CA LYS A 127 15.16 -10.32 14.53
C LYS A 127 14.75 -8.97 15.12
N PHE A 128 14.88 -7.88 14.38
CA PHE A 128 14.64 -6.53 14.91
C PHE A 128 13.28 -5.94 14.53
N GLU A 129 12.45 -6.64 13.76
CA GLU A 129 11.07 -6.22 13.49
C GLU A 129 10.30 -6.00 14.79
N HIS A 130 9.66 -4.83 14.89
CA HIS A 130 8.96 -4.35 16.10
C HIS A 130 9.86 -4.21 17.35
N ARG A 131 11.17 -4.40 17.20
CA ARG A 131 12.22 -4.27 18.23
C ARG A 131 13.30 -3.30 17.79
N GLY A 132 12.91 -2.23 17.09
CA GLY A 132 13.81 -1.22 16.56
C GLY A 132 13.84 -1.12 15.04
N VAL A 133 13.16 -2.00 14.31
CA VAL A 133 12.86 -1.85 12.88
C VAL A 133 11.37 -1.69 12.70
N HIS A 134 10.97 -0.58 12.10
CA HIS A 134 9.59 -0.15 11.92
C HIS A 134 9.31 0.23 10.47
N TYR A 135 8.03 0.25 10.12
CA TYR A 135 7.54 0.55 8.77
C TYR A 135 6.52 1.68 8.75
N CYS A 136 6.23 2.27 9.91
CA CYS A 136 5.22 3.30 10.11
C CYS A 136 5.74 4.31 11.16
N ALA A 137 6.18 5.48 10.73
CA ALA A 137 6.56 6.54 11.66
C ALA A 137 5.40 6.91 12.60
N LEU A 138 4.20 7.16 12.05
CA LEU A 138 3.00 7.49 12.82
C LEU A 138 2.70 6.52 13.97
N CYS A 139 2.89 5.23 13.73
CA CYS A 139 2.55 4.19 14.68
C CYS A 139 3.55 4.13 15.84
N ASP A 140 4.85 4.29 15.54
CA ASP A 140 5.94 3.95 16.45
C ASP A 140 6.74 5.17 16.96
N ALA A 141 6.60 6.35 16.33
CA ALA A 141 7.42 7.54 16.60
C ALA A 141 7.43 7.96 18.08
N PHE A 142 6.28 7.86 18.77
CA PHE A 142 6.17 8.25 20.18
C PHE A 142 7.13 7.46 21.09
N ALA A 143 7.39 6.18 20.79
CA ALA A 143 8.34 5.35 21.53
C ALA A 143 9.81 5.80 21.38
N TYR A 144 10.07 6.73 20.45
CA TYR A 144 11.36 7.31 20.13
C TYR A 144 11.53 8.76 20.59
N LYS A 145 10.67 9.23 21.49
CA LYS A 145 10.83 10.54 22.12
C LYS A 145 12.23 10.71 22.70
N GLN A 146 12.92 11.79 22.31
CA GLN A 146 14.30 12.11 22.72
C GLN A 146 15.38 11.06 22.36
N LYS A 147 15.07 10.15 21.43
CA LYS A 147 16.01 9.14 20.92
C LYS A 147 16.58 9.53 19.56
N ILE A 148 17.62 8.83 19.12
CA ILE A 148 18.22 9.00 17.78
C ILE A 148 17.65 7.93 16.86
N VAL A 149 17.09 8.30 15.72
CA VAL A 149 16.49 7.34 14.78
C VAL A 149 17.05 7.50 13.38
N ALA A 150 16.95 6.45 12.56
CA ALA A 150 17.20 6.53 11.14
C ALA A 150 15.92 6.28 10.35
N VAL A 151 15.65 7.09 9.32
CA VAL A 151 14.70 6.81 8.26
C VAL A 151 15.47 6.38 7.02
N VAL A 152 15.11 5.27 6.41
CA VAL A 152 15.78 4.73 5.23
C VAL A 152 14.89 4.92 4.02
N GLY A 153 15.36 5.66 3.03
CA GLY A 153 14.61 5.95 1.82
C GLY A 153 14.95 7.32 1.24
N ALA A 154 14.54 7.53 -0.01
CA ALA A 154 14.74 8.79 -0.72
C ALA A 154 13.44 9.37 -1.27
N GLY A 155 12.34 8.61 -1.24
CA GLY A 155 11.06 9.04 -1.78
C GLY A 155 10.29 9.96 -0.85
N ASP A 156 9.14 10.42 -1.31
CA ASP A 156 8.27 11.32 -0.57
C ASP A 156 7.83 10.78 0.80
N ALA A 157 7.53 9.48 0.89
CA ALA A 157 7.19 8.82 2.15
C ALA A 157 8.33 8.93 3.18
N ALA A 158 9.58 8.68 2.77
CA ALA A 158 10.73 8.77 3.66
C ALA A 158 10.95 10.19 4.19
N VAL A 159 10.71 11.20 3.36
CA VAL A 159 10.82 12.59 3.79
C VAL A 159 9.72 12.97 4.78
N ARG A 160 8.47 12.59 4.52
CA ARG A 160 7.36 12.85 5.44
C ARG A 160 7.56 12.17 6.78
N GLU A 161 7.97 10.89 6.78
CA GLU A 161 8.29 10.15 8.00
C GLU A 161 9.46 10.76 8.78
N ALA A 162 10.50 11.26 8.09
CA ALA A 162 11.61 11.93 8.75
C ALA A 162 11.19 13.24 9.43
N ILE A 163 10.35 14.04 8.77
CA ILE A 163 9.78 15.28 9.33
C ILE A 163 8.89 14.97 10.54
N GLU A 164 8.06 13.93 10.45
CA GLU A 164 7.23 13.47 11.55
C GLU A 164 8.05 13.02 12.76
N LEU A 165 9.07 12.17 12.55
CA LEU A 165 9.96 11.72 13.61
C LEU A 165 10.74 12.88 14.24
N ALA A 166 11.10 13.91 13.47
CA ALA A 166 11.80 15.08 13.99
C ALA A 166 10.98 15.90 15.00
N GLN A 167 9.65 15.71 15.05
CA GLN A 167 8.81 16.37 16.06
C GLN A 167 9.00 15.78 17.46
N VAL A 168 9.48 14.53 17.57
CA VAL A 168 9.58 13.79 18.85
C VAL A 168 10.99 13.30 19.15
N ALA A 169 11.75 12.91 18.14
CA ALA A 169 13.10 12.37 18.26
C ALA A 169 14.11 13.49 18.57
N LYS A 170 15.24 13.10 19.18
CA LYS A 170 16.38 14.01 19.42
C LYS A 170 17.14 14.33 18.14
N LYS A 171 17.27 13.34 17.25
CA LYS A 171 17.95 13.46 15.95
C LYS A 171 17.39 12.40 15.00
N VAL A 172 17.22 12.76 13.73
CA VAL A 172 16.79 11.85 12.66
C VAL A 172 17.88 11.80 11.60
N PHE A 173 18.36 10.62 11.27
CA PHE A 173 19.18 10.40 10.06
C PHE A 173 18.27 10.00 8.90
N LEU A 174 18.21 10.78 7.83
CA LEU A 174 17.56 10.37 6.59
C LEU A 174 18.62 9.74 5.68
N ILE A 175 18.61 8.42 5.57
CA ILE A 175 19.63 7.64 4.86
C ILE A 175 19.09 7.21 3.50
N ALA A 176 19.75 7.66 2.43
CA ALA A 176 19.38 7.38 1.07
C ALA A 176 20.51 6.69 0.31
N ARG A 177 20.17 5.59 -0.40
CA ARG A 177 21.10 4.93 -1.33
C ARG A 177 21.42 5.79 -2.56
N SER A 178 20.54 6.71 -2.93
CA SER A 178 20.69 7.59 -4.08
C SER A 178 21.56 8.81 -3.74
N SER A 179 22.04 9.46 -4.78
CA SER A 179 22.75 10.74 -4.71
C SER A 179 21.83 11.95 -4.46
N GLU A 180 20.52 11.74 -4.38
CA GLU A 180 19.51 12.77 -4.22
C GLU A 180 18.26 12.27 -3.50
N ILE A 181 17.48 13.20 -2.95
CA ILE A 181 16.15 12.97 -2.40
C ILE A 181 15.10 13.20 -3.49
N LYS A 182 14.24 12.21 -3.71
CA LYS A 182 13.18 12.13 -4.74
C LYS A 182 11.80 12.34 -4.13
N ALA A 183 11.65 13.40 -3.34
CA ALA A 183 10.39 13.80 -2.73
C ALA A 183 9.75 14.99 -3.46
N GLU A 184 8.47 15.22 -3.21
CA GLU A 184 7.78 16.40 -3.74
C GLU A 184 8.50 17.68 -3.32
N LEU A 185 8.46 18.70 -4.17
CA LEU A 185 9.16 19.97 -3.93
C LEU A 185 8.77 20.60 -2.59
N VAL A 186 7.49 20.52 -2.21
CA VAL A 186 7.00 21.03 -0.93
C VAL A 186 7.65 20.31 0.26
N ASN A 187 7.76 18.98 0.18
CA ASN A 187 8.33 18.16 1.24
C ASN A 187 9.85 18.29 1.31
N ARG A 188 10.54 18.50 0.18
CA ARG A 188 11.97 18.86 0.17
C ARG A 188 12.24 20.19 0.86
N LYS A 189 11.45 21.22 0.58
CA LYS A 189 11.58 22.52 1.27
C LYS A 189 11.33 22.39 2.77
N ARG A 190 10.34 21.59 3.17
CA ARG A 190 10.06 21.30 4.59
C ARG A 190 11.21 20.54 5.26
N LEU A 191 11.79 19.56 4.57
CA LEU A 191 12.97 18.83 5.03
C LEU A 191 14.14 19.77 5.29
N GLU A 192 14.45 20.66 4.34
CA GLU A 192 15.50 21.68 4.46
C GLU A 192 15.27 22.64 5.64
N ALA A 193 14.00 22.95 5.94
CA ALA A 193 13.63 23.84 7.04
C ALA A 193 13.53 23.14 8.40
N THR A 194 13.54 21.79 8.45
CA THR A 194 13.38 21.03 9.69
C THR A 194 14.73 20.80 10.36
N ALA A 195 14.91 21.39 11.54
CA ALA A 195 16.09 21.15 12.35
C ALA A 195 16.18 19.68 12.83
N HIS A 196 17.40 19.25 13.18
CA HIS A 196 17.69 17.91 13.72
C HIS A 196 17.48 16.72 12.77
N ILE A 197 17.18 16.97 11.49
CA ILE A 197 17.29 15.97 10.44
C ILE A 197 18.64 16.11 9.75
N GLU A 198 19.35 15.00 9.62
CA GLU A 198 20.60 14.93 8.89
C GLU A 198 20.51 13.93 7.74
N VAL A 199 20.84 14.38 6.54
CA VAL A 199 20.71 13.59 5.33
C VAL A 199 22.04 12.91 4.99
N ILE A 200 22.02 11.58 4.90
CA ILE A 200 23.17 10.76 4.48
C ILE A 200 22.86 10.15 3.11
N LEU A 201 23.47 10.69 2.07
CA LEU A 201 23.30 10.24 0.68
C LEU A 201 24.33 9.19 0.29
N ASN A 202 24.03 8.44 -0.76
CA ASN A 202 24.89 7.39 -1.32
C ASN A 202 25.35 6.37 -0.27
N ALA A 203 24.48 6.02 0.69
CA ALA A 203 24.79 5.09 1.77
C ALA A 203 23.72 4.00 1.88
N ASN A 204 24.16 2.77 2.12
CA ASN A 204 23.29 1.64 2.41
C ASN A 204 23.57 1.10 3.81
N ILE A 205 22.53 0.68 4.51
CA ILE A 205 22.66 -0.11 5.73
C ILE A 205 23.01 -1.54 5.32
N ILE A 206 24.19 -2.02 5.75
CA ILE A 206 24.68 -3.37 5.50
C ILE A 206 24.61 -4.27 6.72
N LYS A 207 24.34 -3.71 7.90
CA LYS A 207 24.16 -4.48 9.14
C LYS A 207 23.34 -3.72 10.16
N ILE A 208 22.50 -4.45 10.91
CA ILE A 208 21.79 -3.94 12.08
C ILE A 208 22.41 -4.59 13.32
N ILE A 209 22.82 -3.76 14.28
CA ILE A 209 23.57 -4.20 15.46
C ILE A 209 22.75 -3.90 16.71
N GLY A 210 22.54 -4.94 17.51
CA GLY A 210 21.71 -4.88 18.70
C GLY A 210 21.63 -6.20 19.44
N ASP A 211 21.15 -6.16 20.68
CA ASP A 211 20.87 -7.33 21.49
C ASP A 211 19.42 -7.79 21.27
N SER A 212 18.49 -7.33 22.12
CA SER A 212 17.05 -7.48 21.94
C SER A 212 16.48 -6.34 21.09
N HIS A 213 17.15 -5.19 21.06
CA HIS A 213 16.73 -4.01 20.31
C HIS A 213 17.87 -3.46 19.46
N VAL A 214 17.52 -2.69 18.42
CA VAL A 214 18.50 -1.94 17.62
C VAL A 214 19.27 -0.96 18.51
N LYS A 215 20.60 -0.93 18.33
CA LYS A 215 21.51 0.01 19.01
C LYS A 215 22.38 0.79 18.03
N LYS A 216 22.73 0.18 16.89
CA LYS A 216 23.55 0.77 15.84
C LYS A 216 23.17 0.20 14.48
N ILE A 217 23.52 0.94 13.44
CA ILE A 217 23.54 0.48 12.06
C ILE A 217 24.96 0.56 11.53
N GLU A 218 25.33 -0.33 10.63
CA GLU A 218 26.58 -0.26 9.88
C GLU A 218 26.27 0.13 8.44
N LEU A 219 26.96 1.15 7.95
CA LEU A 219 26.88 1.64 6.59
C LEU A 219 27.96 1.01 5.72
N ASP A 220 27.68 0.84 4.42
CA ASP A 220 28.65 0.39 3.42
C ASP A 220 29.87 1.32 3.32
N ARG A 221 29.64 2.62 3.54
CA ARG A 221 30.65 3.69 3.56
C ARG A 221 30.76 4.38 4.93
N PRO A 222 31.91 5.00 5.26
CA PRO A 222 32.01 5.86 6.43
C PRO A 222 31.11 7.09 6.30
N TYR A 223 30.55 7.50 7.43
CA TYR A 223 29.92 8.79 7.68
C TYR A 223 30.63 9.41 8.89
N GLU A 224 31.14 10.63 8.76
CA GLU A 224 32.00 11.28 9.77
C GLU A 224 33.17 10.40 10.26
N GLY A 225 33.80 9.66 9.34
CA GLY A 225 34.92 8.77 9.65
C GLY A 225 34.55 7.43 10.30
N GLN A 226 33.26 7.17 10.54
CA GLN A 226 32.78 5.93 11.17
C GLN A 226 31.80 5.19 10.25
N LYS A 227 31.93 3.86 10.14
CA LYS A 227 30.92 3.03 9.47
C LYS A 227 29.71 2.74 10.34
N LYS A 228 29.86 2.82 11.66
CA LYS A 228 28.81 2.46 12.62
C LYS A 228 28.17 3.73 13.15
N VAL A 229 26.86 3.86 12.96
CA VAL A 229 26.06 4.98 13.43
C VAL A 229 25.16 4.51 14.56
N THR A 230 25.20 5.20 15.70
CA THR A 230 24.33 4.90 16.84
C THR A 230 22.91 5.39 16.56
N VAL A 231 21.95 4.47 16.63
CA VAL A 231 20.53 4.73 16.46
C VAL A 231 19.75 3.80 17.38
N ASP A 232 18.67 4.28 17.95
CA ASP A 232 17.75 3.52 18.79
C ASP A 232 16.68 2.81 17.97
N GLY A 233 16.42 3.27 16.74
CA GLY A 233 15.43 2.70 15.83
C GLY A 233 15.64 3.09 14.37
N ILE A 234 15.07 2.28 13.49
CA ILE A 234 15.15 2.38 12.03
C ILE A 234 13.74 2.30 11.47
N PHE A 235 13.39 3.24 10.59
CA PHE A 235 12.11 3.33 9.91
C PHE A 235 12.33 3.14 8.41
N LEU A 236 11.69 2.12 7.83
CA LEU A 236 11.95 1.71 6.45
C LEU A 236 10.88 2.24 5.48
N ALA A 237 11.27 3.26 4.71
CA ALA A 237 10.50 3.87 3.64
C ALA A 237 11.18 3.65 2.27
N ILE A 238 11.60 2.40 2.00
CA ILE A 238 12.42 1.99 0.83
C ILE A 238 11.62 1.46 -0.37
N GLY A 239 10.34 1.82 -0.43
CA GLY A 239 9.40 1.39 -1.46
C GLY A 239 8.54 0.20 -1.04
N ARG A 240 7.71 -0.24 -1.97
CA ARG A 240 6.67 -1.26 -1.73
C ARG A 240 6.82 -2.43 -2.69
N ILE A 241 6.24 -3.56 -2.33
CA ILE A 241 6.18 -4.79 -3.14
C ILE A 241 4.70 -5.04 -3.48
N PRO A 242 4.29 -4.99 -4.75
CA PRO A 242 2.91 -5.24 -5.17
C PRO A 242 2.39 -6.59 -4.66
N ASN A 243 1.14 -6.65 -4.19
CA ASN A 243 0.54 -7.88 -3.70
C ASN A 243 -0.16 -8.65 -4.84
N THR A 244 0.61 -9.36 -5.66
CA THR A 244 0.17 -9.92 -6.95
C THR A 244 0.03 -11.45 -6.98
N ALA A 245 0.09 -12.11 -5.82
CA ALA A 245 -0.02 -13.57 -5.75
C ALA A 245 -1.31 -14.11 -6.39
N LEU A 246 -2.46 -13.46 -6.15
CA LEU A 246 -3.75 -13.85 -6.74
C LEU A 246 -3.81 -13.58 -8.25
N ALA A 247 -3.21 -12.47 -8.71
CA ALA A 247 -3.08 -12.16 -10.13
C ALA A 247 -2.33 -13.27 -10.87
N ALA A 248 -1.19 -13.71 -10.31
CA ALA A 248 -0.40 -14.79 -10.89
C ALA A 248 -1.19 -16.11 -11.01
N GLN A 249 -2.00 -16.46 -10.00
CA GLN A 249 -2.86 -17.66 -10.05
C GLN A 249 -3.93 -17.59 -11.14
N LEU A 250 -4.42 -16.39 -11.45
CA LEU A 250 -5.40 -16.13 -12.50
C LEU A 250 -4.78 -16.02 -13.90
N GLY A 251 -3.45 -16.09 -14.03
CA GLY A 251 -2.75 -15.89 -15.30
C GLY A 251 -2.70 -14.42 -15.76
N VAL A 252 -2.84 -13.48 -14.82
CA VAL A 252 -2.71 -12.05 -15.10
C VAL A 252 -1.23 -11.70 -15.33
N ALA A 253 -0.97 -10.94 -16.39
CA ALA A 253 0.35 -10.51 -16.78
C ALA A 253 0.92 -9.49 -15.79
N LEU A 254 2.17 -9.70 -15.40
CA LEU A 254 2.92 -8.80 -14.53
C LEU A 254 4.10 -8.18 -15.27
N ASN A 255 4.47 -6.95 -14.92
CA ASN A 255 5.69 -6.33 -15.45
C ASN A 255 6.94 -6.85 -14.71
N SER A 256 8.13 -6.37 -15.08
CA SER A 256 9.40 -6.78 -14.46
C SER A 256 9.55 -6.40 -12.98
N GLN A 257 8.69 -5.52 -12.48
CA GLN A 257 8.64 -5.11 -11.07
C GLN A 257 7.59 -5.91 -10.27
N GLY A 258 6.88 -6.84 -10.92
CA GLY A 258 5.83 -7.66 -10.30
C GLY A 258 4.49 -6.94 -10.14
N GLU A 259 4.28 -5.83 -10.84
CA GLU A 259 3.02 -5.06 -10.84
C GLU A 259 2.05 -5.63 -11.90
N ILE A 260 0.75 -5.55 -11.64
CA ILE A 260 -0.28 -5.96 -12.61
C ILE A 260 -0.29 -4.98 -13.77
N ILE A 261 -0.15 -5.48 -14.99
CA ILE A 261 -0.27 -4.66 -16.20
C ILE A 261 -1.76 -4.42 -16.47
N ILE A 262 -2.14 -3.15 -16.53
CA ILE A 262 -3.51 -2.73 -16.90
C ILE A 262 -3.54 -1.84 -18.13
N ASP A 263 -4.67 -1.83 -18.83
CA ASP A 263 -4.95 -0.83 -19.85
C ASP A 263 -5.57 0.46 -19.24
N ARG A 264 -5.93 1.42 -20.11
CA ARG A 264 -6.60 2.67 -19.69
C ARG A 264 -7.98 2.47 -19.07
N ASN A 265 -8.55 1.27 -19.16
CA ASN A 265 -9.84 0.89 -18.60
C ASN A 265 -9.68 0.11 -17.28
N SER A 266 -8.45 0.03 -16.75
CA SER A 266 -8.09 -0.79 -15.59
C SER A 266 -8.33 -2.29 -15.81
N ALA A 267 -8.41 -2.73 -17.07
CA ALA A 267 -8.59 -4.13 -17.44
C ALA A 267 -7.22 -4.83 -17.52
N THR A 268 -7.19 -6.10 -17.11
CA THR A 268 -6.03 -6.97 -17.29
C THR A 268 -6.12 -7.75 -18.60
N ASN A 269 -5.14 -8.60 -18.90
CA ASN A 269 -5.20 -9.54 -20.02
C ASN A 269 -6.24 -10.67 -19.83
N VAL A 270 -6.79 -10.85 -18.62
CA VAL A 270 -7.77 -11.90 -18.31
C VAL A 270 -9.18 -11.29 -18.30
N PRO A 271 -10.08 -11.69 -19.22
CA PRO A 271 -11.45 -11.18 -19.26
C PRO A 271 -12.18 -11.38 -17.92
N GLY A 272 -12.84 -10.34 -17.43
CA GLY A 272 -13.52 -10.35 -16.13
C GLY A 272 -12.62 -10.09 -14.92
N VAL A 273 -11.29 -9.93 -15.11
CA VAL A 273 -10.34 -9.54 -14.06
C VAL A 273 -9.81 -8.14 -14.32
N TYR A 274 -9.98 -7.27 -13.34
CA TYR A 274 -9.55 -5.88 -13.32
C TYR A 274 -8.61 -5.64 -12.13
N ALA A 275 -7.83 -4.57 -12.16
CA ALA A 275 -6.96 -4.20 -11.05
C ALA A 275 -6.86 -2.69 -10.88
N ALA A 276 -6.61 -2.22 -9.65
CA ALA A 276 -6.50 -0.80 -9.35
C ALA A 276 -5.66 -0.53 -8.09
N GLY A 277 -5.05 0.66 -8.02
CA GLY A 277 -4.25 1.13 -6.89
C GLY A 277 -2.81 0.62 -6.94
N ASP A 278 -2.13 0.62 -5.80
CA ASP A 278 -0.68 0.38 -5.72
C ASP A 278 -0.19 -0.94 -6.34
N VAL A 279 -1.08 -1.90 -6.58
CA VAL A 279 -0.79 -3.21 -7.18
C VAL A 279 -0.52 -3.14 -8.69
N VAL A 280 -0.97 -2.09 -9.38
CA VAL A 280 -0.89 -1.97 -10.86
C VAL A 280 0.33 -1.17 -11.34
N ASP A 281 0.66 -1.24 -12.61
CA ASP A 281 1.86 -0.63 -13.22
C ASP A 281 1.78 0.88 -13.47
N THR A 282 0.81 1.57 -12.85
CA THR A 282 0.72 3.04 -12.91
C THR A 282 1.99 3.68 -12.37
N HIS A 283 2.62 4.50 -13.21
CA HIS A 283 3.90 5.13 -12.92
C HIS A 283 3.86 6.05 -11.68
N PHE A 284 2.79 6.83 -11.54
CA PHE A 284 2.62 7.75 -10.42
C PHE A 284 1.53 7.27 -9.46
N LYS A 285 1.96 6.60 -8.40
CA LYS A 285 1.08 6.01 -7.39
C LYS A 285 0.74 7.04 -6.32
N GLN A 286 -0.54 7.43 -6.28
CA GLN A 286 -1.13 8.29 -5.26
C GLN A 286 -2.49 7.69 -4.88
N LEU A 287 -2.99 8.05 -3.71
CA LEU A 287 -4.33 7.64 -3.30
C LEU A 287 -5.38 8.01 -4.36
N ILE A 288 -5.32 9.26 -4.87
CA ILE A 288 -6.28 9.75 -5.85
C ILE A 288 -6.21 9.01 -7.19
N THR A 289 -5.01 8.60 -7.63
CA THR A 289 -4.86 7.83 -8.87
C THR A 289 -5.42 6.42 -8.71
N GLY A 290 -5.12 5.76 -7.59
CA GLY A 290 -5.71 4.47 -7.25
C GLY A 290 -7.24 4.52 -7.13
N CYS A 291 -7.80 5.57 -6.54
CA CYS A 291 -9.25 5.80 -6.50
C CYS A 291 -9.82 5.94 -7.92
N ALA A 292 -9.19 6.75 -8.78
CA ALA A 292 -9.64 6.95 -10.16
C ALA A 292 -9.60 5.64 -10.98
N GLU A 293 -8.57 4.82 -10.81
CA GLU A 293 -8.49 3.48 -11.42
C GLU A 293 -9.60 2.56 -10.90
N GLY A 294 -9.89 2.57 -9.60
CA GLY A 294 -10.99 1.79 -9.02
C GLY A 294 -12.35 2.16 -9.62
N VAL A 295 -12.61 3.46 -9.82
CA VAL A 295 -13.81 3.97 -10.50
C VAL A 295 -13.85 3.52 -11.96
N THR A 296 -12.73 3.64 -12.66
CA THR A 296 -12.59 3.27 -14.07
C THR A 296 -12.85 1.77 -14.28
N ALA A 297 -12.26 0.93 -13.42
CA ALA A 297 -12.48 -0.51 -13.42
C ALA A 297 -13.96 -0.83 -13.25
N VAL A 298 -14.63 -0.24 -12.27
CA VAL A 298 -16.05 -0.52 -11.97
C VAL A 298 -16.97 -0.15 -13.14
N HIS A 299 -16.73 0.98 -13.80
CA HIS A 299 -17.49 1.34 -14.99
C HIS A 299 -17.37 0.28 -16.10
N HIS A 300 -16.17 -0.26 -16.31
CA HIS A 300 -15.92 -1.27 -17.33
C HIS A 300 -16.40 -2.66 -16.92
N ILE A 301 -16.33 -3.00 -15.63
CA ILE A 301 -16.95 -4.19 -15.04
C ILE A 301 -18.46 -4.18 -15.31
N PHE A 302 -19.14 -3.07 -15.05
CA PHE A 302 -20.57 -2.94 -15.33
C PHE A 302 -20.87 -3.17 -16.81
N ASN A 303 -20.14 -2.52 -17.71
CA ASN A 303 -20.31 -2.69 -19.16
C ASN A 303 -20.01 -4.14 -19.61
N TYR A 304 -19.04 -4.80 -18.98
CA TYR A 304 -18.72 -6.21 -19.23
C TYR A 304 -19.89 -7.11 -18.83
N LEU A 305 -20.46 -6.91 -17.64
CA LEU A 305 -21.60 -7.68 -17.12
C LEU A 305 -22.86 -7.49 -17.97
N VAL A 306 -23.15 -6.26 -18.43
CA VAL A 306 -24.28 -5.99 -19.34
C VAL A 306 -24.17 -6.77 -20.65
N LYS A 307 -22.94 -6.96 -21.16
CA LYS A 307 -22.67 -7.74 -22.38
C LYS A 307 -22.67 -9.26 -22.14
N HIS A 308 -22.57 -9.70 -20.89
CA HIS A 308 -22.47 -11.12 -20.51
C HIS A 308 -23.46 -11.45 -19.37
N PRO A 309 -24.78 -11.33 -19.59
CA PRO A 309 -25.78 -11.60 -18.55
C PRO A 309 -25.84 -13.09 -18.16
N ILE A 310 -26.20 -13.35 -16.91
CA ILE A 310 -26.51 -14.70 -16.37
C ILE A 310 -27.79 -15.24 -17.03
#